data_AF-A0ABD0Q3N1-F1
#
_entry.id   AF-A0ABD0Q3N1-F1
#
_cell.length_a   1.000
_cell.length_b   1.000
_cell.length_c   1.000
_cell.angle_alpha   90.00
_cell.angle_beta   90.00
_cell.angle_gamma   90.00
#
_symmetry.space_group_name_H-M   'P 1'
#
loop_
_entity.id
_entity.type
_entity.pdbx_description
1 polymer ?
#
loop_
_entity_poly.entity_id
_entity_poly.type
_entity_poly.pdbx_seq_one_letter_code
_entity_poly.pdbx_strand_id
1 'polypeptide(L)' 'MAKTKELSKDVRDKTVDLHKAGMGYKTIAKQLGAIIRKWKKHKITVNLPRSGAPCKIPPRGVLMIMRM' A
#
# COMPACT_ATOMS: atom_id res chain seq x y z
N MET A 1 13.89 10.43 14.02
CA MET A 1 13.84 9.99 12.61
C MET A 1 12.93 8.78 12.51
N ALA A 2 11.71 8.93 11.98
CA ALA A 2 10.85 7.78 11.73
C ALA A 2 11.52 6.91 10.65
N LYS A 3 11.82 5.64 10.95
CA LYS A 3 12.29 4.70 9.93
C LYS A 3 11.18 4.60 8.89
N THR A 4 11.42 5.11 7.68
CA THR A 4 10.50 4.98 6.56
C THR A 4 10.42 3.51 6.20
N LYS A 5 9.31 2.87 6.56
CA LYS A 5 9.01 1.46 6.25
C LYS A 5 8.58 1.26 4.79
N GLU A 6 8.94 2.21 3.95
CA GLU A 6 8.61 2.24 2.54
C GLU A 6 9.60 1.39 1.76
N LEU A 7 9.07 0.57 0.86
CA LEU A 7 9.88 -0.16 -0.10
C LEU A 7 10.60 0.83 -1.01
N SER A 8 11.88 0.57 -1.31
CA SER A 8 12.62 1.35 -2.29
C SER A 8 11.96 1.26 -3.66
N LYS A 9 12.13 2.30 -4.47
CA LYS A 9 11.55 2.38 -5.81
C LYS A 9 12.02 1.21 -6.69
N ASP A 10 13.28 0.82 -6.56
CA ASP A 10 13.87 -0.30 -7.31
C ASP A 10 13.16 -1.63 -7.05
N VAL A 11 12.72 -1.89 -5.82
CA VAL A 11 12.01 -3.12 -5.48
C VAL A 11 10.59 -3.11 -6.04
N ARG A 12 9.95 -1.93 -6.10
CA ARG A 12 8.62 -1.75 -6.71
C ARG A 12 8.67 -1.99 -8.21
N ASP A 13 9.63 -1.37 -8.89
CA ASP A 13 9.76 -1.45 -10.34
C ASP A 13 10.13 -2.88 -10.78
N LYS A 14 11.06 -3.54 -10.07
CA LYS A 14 11.37 -4.96 -10.28
C LYS A 14 10.15 -5.88 -10.15
N THR A 15 9.23 -5.58 -9.23
CA THR A 15 8.00 -6.36 -9.07
C THR A 15 7.13 -6.27 -10.32
N VAL A 16 7.02 -5.07 -10.90
CA VAL A 16 6.22 -4.82 -12.12
C VAL A 16 6.88 -5.45 -13.34
N ASP A 17 8.21 -5.30 -13.47
CA ASP A 17 8.96 -5.83 -14.61
C ASP A 17 8.94 -7.36 -14.66
N LEU A 18 9.16 -8.03 -13.52
CA LEU A 18 9.08 -9.50 -13.43
C LEU A 18 7.68 -10.03 -13.77
N HIS A 19 6.64 -9.28 -13.41
CA HIS A 19 5.28 -9.64 -13.76
C HIS A 19 4.99 -9.45 -15.25
N LYS A 20 5.42 -8.33 -15.85
CA LYS A 20 5.30 -8.06 -17.29
C LYS A 20 6.10 -9.07 -18.13
N ALA A 21 7.24 -9.53 -17.62
CA ALA A 21 8.05 -10.58 -18.22
C ALA A 21 7.39 -11.97 -18.19
N GLY A 22 6.20 -12.12 -17.58
CA GLY A 22 5.46 -13.38 -17.55
C GLY A 22 6.09 -14.45 -16.64
N MET A 23 7.00 -14.08 -15.74
CA MET A 23 7.60 -15.03 -14.81
C MET A 23 6.55 -15.61 -13.85
N GLY A 24 6.66 -16.90 -13.56
CA GLY A 24 5.75 -17.57 -12.65
C GLY A 24 5.81 -16.99 -11.22
N TYR A 25 4.66 -16.88 -10.55
CA TYR A 25 4.61 -16.32 -9.18
C TYR A 25 5.47 -17.09 -8.16
N LYS A 26 5.79 -18.37 -8.40
CA LYS A 26 6.65 -19.16 -7.52
C LYS A 26 8.11 -18.66 -7.56
N THR A 27 8.61 -18.26 -8.73
CA THR A 27 9.97 -17.73 -8.88
C THR A 27 10.03 -16.29 -8.37
N ILE A 28 9.04 -15.47 -8.69
CA ILE A 28 8.93 -14.09 -8.19
C ILE A 28 8.83 -14.07 -6.65
N ALA A 29 8.07 -14.99 -6.05
CA ALA A 29 7.96 -15.10 -4.59
C ALA A 29 9.27 -15.54 -3.92
N LYS A 30 10.16 -16.26 -4.61
CA LYS A 30 11.49 -16.59 -4.09
C LYS A 30 12.39 -15.34 -4.03
N GLN A 31 12.25 -14.43 -5.00
CA GLN A 31 13.02 -13.18 -5.05
C GLN A 31 12.43 -12.07 -4.15
N LEU A 32 11.10 -11.92 -4.13
CA LEU A 32 10.41 -10.78 -3.51
C LEU A 32 9.58 -11.14 -2.27
N GLY A 33 9.49 -12.42 -1.93
CA GLY A 33 8.89 -12.91 -0.69
C GLY A 33 7.43 -12.48 -0.49
N ALA A 34 7.15 -11.83 0.64
CA ALA A 34 5.81 -11.37 0.99
C ALA A 34 5.31 -10.17 0.16
N ILE A 35 6.21 -9.46 -0.54
CA ILE A 35 5.88 -8.26 -1.32
C ILE A 35 4.99 -8.64 -2.49
N ILE A 36 5.33 -9.70 -3.24
CA ILE A 36 4.53 -10.14 -4.39
C ILE A 36 3.14 -10.64 -3.96
N ARG A 37 3.01 -11.24 -2.77
CA ARG A 37 1.70 -11.65 -2.24
C ARG A 37 0.81 -10.44 -1.96
N LYS A 38 1.40 -9.38 -1.38
CA LYS A 38 0.69 -8.11 -1.12
C LYS A 38 0.33 -7.41 -2.44
N TRP A 39 1.26 -7.35 -3.39
CA TRP A 39 1.03 -6.78 -4.71
C TRP A 39 -0.04 -7.54 -5.49
N LYS A 40 -0.04 -8.89 -5.45
CA LYS A 40 -1.09 -9.71 -6.08
C LYS A 40 -2.49 -9.39 -5.54
N LYS A 41 -2.62 -9.13 -4.24
CA LYS A 41 -3.90 -8.82 -3.59
C LYS A 41 -4.37 -7.40 -3.88
N HIS A 42 -3.49 -6.42 -3.75
CA HIS A 42 -3.85 -5.00 -3.79
C HIS A 42 -3.57 -4.32 -5.14
N LYS A 43 -2.73 -4.91 -5.98
CA LYS A 43 -2.22 -4.37 -7.26
C LYS A 43 -1.63 -2.96 -7.14
N ILE A 44 -1.17 -2.60 -5.95
CA ILE A 44 -0.59 -1.30 -5.64
C ILE A 44 0.88 -1.51 -5.23
N THR A 45 1.76 -0.66 -5.75
CA THR A 45 3.19 -0.63 -5.45
C THR A 45 3.56 0.38 -4.35
N VAL A 46 2.75 1.42 -4.19
CA VAL A 46 2.93 2.46 -3.17
C VAL A 46 2.31 2.06 -1.83
N ASN A 47 2.92 2.46 -0.71
CA ASN A 47 2.28 2.29 0.58
C ASN A 47 1.07 3.23 0.67
N LEU A 48 -0.10 2.68 1.00
CA LEU A 48 -1.26 3.51 1.31
C LEU A 48 -1.08 4.18 2.67
N PRO A 49 -1.61 5.39 2.85
CA PRO A 49 -1.72 5.97 4.18
C PRO A 49 -2.50 5.01 5.07
N ARG A 50 -2.05 4.85 6.33
CA ARG A 50 -2.85 4.09 7.29
C ARG A 50 -4.18 4.80 7.47
N SER A 51 -5.27 4.05 7.47
CA SER A 51 -6.51 4.55 8.06
C SER A 51 -6.20 4.89 9.51
N GLY A 52 -6.21 6.19 9.80
CA GLY A 52 -6.03 6.70 11.16
C GLY A 52 -7.17 6.25 12.07
N ALA A 53 -7.10 6.65 13.34
CA ALA A 53 -8.23 6.47 14.24
C ALA A 53 -9.47 7.20 13.67
N PRO A 54 -10.66 6.58 13.75
CA PRO A 54 -11.88 7.27 13.37
C PRO A 54 -12.05 8.54 14.21
N CYS A 55 -12.45 9.64 13.57
CA CYS A 55 -12.67 10.90 14.25
C CYS A 55 -13.80 10.77 15.28
N LYS A 56 -13.64 11.39 16.45
CA LYS A 56 -14.67 11.39 17.51
C LYS A 56 -16.00 11.99 17.03
N ILE A 57 -15.93 13.01 16.17
CA ILE A 57 -17.10 13.68 15.61
C ILE A 57 -17.17 13.33 14.12
N PRO A 58 -18.30 12.79 13.63
CA PRO A 58 -18.48 12.52 12.22
C PRO A 58 -18.66 13.84 11.43
N PRO A 59 -18.43 13.85 10.11
CA PRO A 59 -18.62 15.04 9.27
C PRO A 59 -19.99 15.70 9.46
N ARG A 60 -21.05 14.89 9.64
CA ARG A 60 -22.41 15.39 9.93
C ARG A 60 -22.48 16.15 11.26
N GLY A 61 -21.79 15.67 12.30
CA GLY A 61 -21.75 16.36 13.60
C GLY A 61 -21.04 17.71 13.49
N VAL A 62 -19.95 17.78 12.74
CA VAL A 62 -19.26 19.05 12.44
C VAL A 62 -20.19 20.02 11.71
N LEU A 63 -20.91 19.54 10.69
CA LEU A 63 -21.89 20.36 9.94
C LEU A 63 -23.07 20.85 10.80
N MET A 64 -23.45 20.11 11.84
CA MET A 64 -24.49 20.54 12.78
C MET A 64 -23.97 21.63 13.72
N ILE A 65 -22.70 21.55 14.15
CA ILE A 65 -22.05 22.56 15.02
C ILE A 65 -21.82 23.87 14.24
N MET A 66 -21.36 23.82 12.99
CA MET A 66 -21.07 25.01 12.17
C MET A 66 -22.32 25.78 11.73
N ARG A 67 -23.53 25.25 11.98
CA ARG A 67 -24.82 25.87 11.65
C ARG A 67 -25.43 26.67 12.80
N MET A 68 -24.83 26.63 14.00
CA MET A 68 -25.07 27.61 15.06
C MET A 68 -24.29 28.89 14.78
#